data_AF-A0A167WZ05-F1
#
_entry.id   AF-A0A167WZ05-F1
#
_cell.length_a   1.000
_cell.length_b   1.000
_cell.length_c   1.000
_cell.angle_alpha   90.00
_cell.angle_beta   90.00
_cell.angle_gamma   90.00
#
_symmetry.space_group_name_H-M   'P 1'
#
loop_
_entity.id
_entity.type
_entity.pdbx_description
1 polymer ?
#
loop_
_entity_poly.entity_id
_entity_poly.type
_entity_poly.pdbx_seq_one_letter_code
_entity_poly.pdbx_strand_id
1 'polypeptide(L)'
;MSLHEDPYDYYRYTPYALEEIFKRIGFINIVIKPMGRYNAAMAKMMGLWVSKYLWRNKKKIMRVIVKPIINYLYKKDKAPGDFKRSTMVVGLCGTVRKPIL
;
A
#
# COMPACT_ATOMS: atom_id res chain seq x y z
N MET A 1 -10.85 15.70 -4.95
CA MET A 1 -10.32 15.54 -3.59
C MET A 1 -10.63 14.12 -3.12
N SER A 2 -9.63 13.29 -2.82
CA SER A 2 -9.91 12.08 -2.05
C SER A 2 -10.04 12.50 -0.59
N LEU A 3 -10.95 11.88 0.17
CA LEU A 3 -11.29 12.19 1.57
C LEU A 3 -10.09 12.20 2.56
N HIS A 4 -8.87 11.90 2.10
CA HIS A 4 -7.62 11.76 2.86
C HIS A 4 -6.71 12.99 2.83
N GLU A 5 -7.17 14.15 2.37
CA GLU A 5 -6.41 15.41 2.43
C GLU A 5 -7.22 16.45 3.22
N ASP A 6 -6.51 17.28 3.99
CA ASP A 6 -6.96 18.26 5.00
C ASP A 6 -8.34 18.89 4.78
N PRO A 7 -9.12 19.14 5.87
CA PRO A 7 -8.68 19.35 7.25
C PRO A 7 -8.94 18.20 8.26
N TYR A 8 -9.21 16.97 7.78
CA TYR A 8 -9.68 15.85 8.63
C TYR A 8 -8.73 14.64 8.69
N ASP A 9 -7.41 14.84 8.54
CA ASP A 9 -6.40 13.77 8.73
C ASP A 9 -6.05 13.58 10.22
N TYR A 10 -6.96 12.97 10.97
CA TYR A 10 -6.81 12.77 12.42
C TYR A 10 -5.78 11.71 12.80
N TYR A 11 -5.53 10.71 11.94
CA TYR A 11 -4.70 9.56 12.27
C TYR A 11 -3.96 8.99 11.07
N ARG A 12 -2.65 8.84 11.23
CA ARG A 12 -1.83 8.01 10.34
C ARG A 12 -1.79 6.57 10.83
N TYR A 13 -2.43 5.68 10.07
CA TYR A 13 -2.44 4.24 10.35
C TYR A 13 -1.10 3.58 10.00
N THR A 14 -0.12 3.74 10.88
CA THR A 14 1.11 2.95 10.86
C THR A 14 0.86 1.54 11.38
N PRO A 15 1.72 0.54 11.07
CA PRO A 15 1.60 -0.80 11.64
C PRO A 15 1.52 -0.80 13.17
N TYR A 16 2.37 0.02 13.81
CA TYR A 16 2.42 0.15 15.27
C TYR A 16 1.16 0.79 15.83
N ALA A 17 0.65 1.85 15.18
CA ALA A 17 -0.60 2.49 15.59
C ALA A 17 -1.78 1.52 15.51
N LEU A 18 -1.87 0.75 14.42
CA LEU A 18 -2.91 -0.27 14.25
C LEU A 18 -2.80 -1.37 15.30
N GLU A 19 -1.58 -1.88 15.54
CA GLU A 19 -1.34 -2.90 16.56
C GLU A 19 -1.77 -2.43 17.95
N GLU A 20 -1.42 -1.20 18.33
CA GLU A 20 -1.80 -0.60 19.60
C GLU A 20 -3.31 -0.40 19.72
N ILE A 21 -3.97 0.10 18.66
CA ILE A 21 -5.44 0.26 18.62
C ILE A 21 -6.13 -1.09 18.83
N PHE A 22 -5.69 -2.14 18.12
CA PHE A 22 -6.30 -3.46 18.26
C PHE A 22 -6.08 -4.07 19.64
N LYS A 23 -4.89 -3.89 20.23
CA LYS A 23 -4.60 -4.33 21.60
C LYS A 23 -5.50 -3.64 22.62
N ARG A 24 -5.70 -2.32 22.51
CA ARG A 24 -6.56 -1.54 23.41
C ARG A 24 -8.02 -1.97 23.37
N ILE A 25 -8.51 -2.41 22.22
CA ILE A 25 -9.89 -2.92 22.06
C ILE A 25 -10.02 -4.36 22.58
N GLY A 26 -8.91 -5.04 22.88
CA GLY A 26 -8.90 -6.42 23.37
C GLY A 26 -8.90 -7.47 22.26
N PHE A 27 -8.50 -7.12 21.03
CA PHE A 27 -8.26 -8.12 20.00
C PHE A 27 -7.01 -8.95 20.33
N ILE A 28 -7.03 -10.22 19.92
CA ILE A 28 -5.93 -11.18 20.09
C ILE A 28 -5.43 -11.67 18.73
N ASN A 29 -4.27 -12.33 18.71
CA ASN A 29 -3.63 -12.85 17.50
C ASN A 29 -3.49 -11.80 16.39
N ILE A 30 -2.97 -10.61 16.74
CA ILE A 30 -2.83 -9.49 15.82
C ILE A 30 -1.66 -9.76 14.89
N VAL A 31 -1.95 -9.92 13.60
CA VAL A 31 -0.95 -10.12 12.55
C VAL A 31 -1.11 -9.00 11.54
N ILE A 32 -0.14 -8.11 11.45
CA ILE A 32 -0.08 -7.03 10.45
C ILE A 32 1.13 -7.30 9.56
N LYS A 33 0.95 -7.20 8.25
CA LYS A 33 1.95 -7.47 7.22
C LYS A 33 1.98 -6.32 6.21
N PRO A 34 3.17 -5.94 5.72
CA PRO A 34 3.29 -4.99 4.64
C PRO A 34 2.85 -5.60 3.30
N MET A 35 2.11 -4.82 2.51
CA MET A 35 1.83 -5.12 1.12
C MET A 35 2.88 -4.45 0.24
N GLY A 36 3.83 -5.26 -0.24
CA GLY A 36 4.84 -4.87 -1.23
C GLY A 36 5.93 -3.89 -0.75
N ARG A 37 6.92 -3.61 -1.63
CA ARG A 37 8.03 -2.67 -1.39
C ARG A 37 8.08 -1.59 -2.47
N TYR A 38 9.23 -0.94 -2.58
CA TYR A 38 9.56 0.09 -3.57
C TYR A 38 9.14 -0.27 -5.00
N ASN A 39 9.27 -1.52 -5.43
CA ASN A 39 8.89 -1.91 -6.80
C ASN A 39 7.38 -1.83 -7.00
N ALA A 40 6.58 -2.31 -6.03
CA ALA A 40 5.13 -2.15 -6.06
C ALA A 40 4.70 -0.68 -5.98
N ALA A 41 5.38 0.14 -5.17
CA ALA A 41 5.10 1.58 -5.08
C ALA A 41 5.35 2.27 -6.42
N MET A 42 6.52 2.02 -7.01
CA MET A 42 6.91 2.58 -8.31
C MET A 42 5.95 2.14 -9.41
N ALA A 43 5.60 0.85 -9.48
CA ALA A 43 4.64 0.32 -10.42
C ALA A 43 3.27 1.00 -10.29
N LYS A 44 2.79 1.19 -9.06
CA LYS A 44 1.53 1.88 -8.76
C LYS A 44 1.58 3.34 -9.21
N MET A 45 2.65 4.06 -8.92
CA MET A 45 2.81 5.46 -9.32
C MET A 45 2.90 5.63 -10.83
N MET A 46 3.62 4.74 -11.53
CA MET A 46 3.64 4.72 -13.00
C MET A 46 2.24 4.49 -13.58
N GLY A 47 1.50 3.50 -13.05
CA GLY A 47 0.14 3.22 -13.50
C GLY A 47 -0.83 4.38 -13.27
N LEU A 48 -0.71 5.06 -12.12
CA LEU A 48 -1.48 6.26 -11.78
C LEU A 48 -1.14 7.42 -12.71
N TRP A 49 0.15 7.70 -12.93
CA TRP A 49 0.61 8.77 -13.80
C TRP A 49 0.08 8.58 -15.23
N VAL A 50 0.23 7.38 -15.81
CA VAL A 50 -0.30 7.08 -17.15
C VAL A 50 -1.82 7.21 -17.20
N SER A 51 -2.51 6.82 -16.12
CA SER A 51 -3.97 6.78 -16.11
C SER A 51 -4.60 8.15 -15.87
N LYS A 52 -4.02 8.96 -14.99
CA LYS A 52 -4.58 10.24 -14.52
C LYS A 52 -4.01 11.46 -15.23
N TYR A 53 -2.74 11.43 -15.63
CA TYR A 53 -2.04 12.61 -16.13
C TYR A 53 -1.94 12.67 -17.65
N LEU A 54 -1.95 11.52 -18.34
CA LEU A 54 -1.87 11.48 -19.80
C LEU A 54 -3.26 11.41 -20.45
N TRP A 55 -3.41 12.06 -21.61
CA TRP A 55 -4.66 12.08 -22.38
C TRP A 55 -4.49 11.58 -23.83
N ARG A 56 -5.62 11.17 -24.44
CA ARG A 56 -5.75 10.77 -25.86
C ARG A 56 -4.71 9.73 -26.30
N ASN A 57 -4.02 9.98 -27.41
CA ASN A 57 -3.11 9.05 -28.06
C ASN A 57 -1.85 8.77 -27.22
N LYS A 58 -1.36 9.78 -26.49
CA LYS A 58 -0.21 9.63 -25.56
C LYS A 58 -0.50 8.59 -24.47
N LYS A 59 -1.73 8.57 -23.93
CA LYS A 59 -2.17 7.56 -22.95
C LYS A 59 -2.22 6.15 -23.54
N LYS A 60 -2.73 5.99 -24.77
CA LYS A 60 -2.80 4.68 -25.44
C LYS A 60 -1.41 4.10 -25.66
N ILE A 61 -0.48 4.90 -26.21
CA ILE A 61 0.91 4.48 -26.45
C ILE A 61 1.61 4.16 -25.13
N MET A 62 1.52 5.06 -24.14
CA MET A 62 2.22 4.88 -22.87
C MET A 62 1.68 3.67 -22.08
N ARG A 63 0.38 3.34 -22.20
CA ARG A 63 -0.16 2.11 -21.60
C ARG A 63 0.52 0.85 -22.13
N VAL A 64 0.82 0.78 -23.42
CA VAL A 64 1.49 -0.39 -24.02
C VAL A 64 2.93 -0.48 -23.55
N ILE A 65 3.64 0.66 -23.46
CA ILE A 65 5.04 0.72 -23.03
C ILE A 65 5.20 0.42 -21.53
N VAL A 66 4.35 1.01 -20.69
CA VAL A 66 4.49 0.93 -19.23
C VAL A 66 3.97 -0.40 -18.68
N LYS A 67 3.02 -1.05 -19.33
CA LYS A 67 2.48 -2.35 -18.89
C LYS A 67 3.54 -3.45 -18.67
N PRO A 68 4.49 -3.73 -19.58
CA PRO A 68 5.54 -4.72 -19.33
C PRO A 68 6.47 -4.31 -18.19
N ILE A 69 6.77 -3.01 -18.04
CA ILE A 69 7.60 -2.50 -16.94
C ILE A 69 6.89 -2.70 -15.60
N ILE A 70 5.62 -2.33 -15.50
CA ILE A 70 4.78 -2.56 -14.32
C ILE A 70 4.75 -4.06 -13.95
N ASN A 71 4.52 -4.93 -14.94
CA ASN A 71 4.51 -6.37 -14.72
C ASN A 71 5.86 -6.89 -14.22
N TYR A 72 6.97 -6.39 -14.78
CA TYR A 72 8.30 -6.74 -14.32
C TYR A 72 8.55 -6.30 -12.87
N LEU A 73 8.18 -5.05 -12.54
CA LEU A 73 8.31 -4.51 -11.20
C LEU A 73 7.51 -5.32 -10.17
N TYR A 74 6.26 -5.67 -10.48
CA TYR A 74 5.46 -6.51 -9.58
C TYR A 74 6.04 -7.92 -9.43
N LYS A 75 6.55 -8.53 -10.50
CA LYS A 75 7.22 -9.85 -10.40
C LYS A 75 8.49 -9.83 -9.56
N LYS A 76 9.20 -8.70 -9.53
CA LYS A 76 10.42 -8.51 -8.75
C LYS A 76 10.15 -7.95 -7.35
N ASP A 77 8.92 -7.55 -7.06
CA ASP A 77 8.55 -7.08 -5.74
C ASP A 77 8.47 -8.28 -4.79
N LYS A 78 9.30 -8.25 -3.75
CA LYS A 78 9.29 -9.25 -2.67
C LYS A 78 8.81 -8.55 -1.41
N ALA A 79 7.63 -8.92 -0.92
CA ALA A 79 7.13 -8.41 0.35
C ALA A 79 8.13 -8.76 1.47
N PRO A 80 8.52 -7.80 2.34
CA PRO A 80 9.39 -8.08 3.46
C PRO A 80 8.61 -8.85 4.53
N GLY A 81 9.26 -9.82 5.16
CA GLY A 81 8.69 -10.54 6.30
C GLY A 81 8.47 -9.64 7.53
N ASP A 82 9.33 -8.63 7.70
CA ASP A 82 9.37 -7.78 8.89
C ASP A 82 9.36 -6.28 8.55
N PHE A 83 8.81 -5.48 9.47
CA PHE A 83 8.91 -4.01 9.47
C PHE A 83 10.28 -3.54 9.97
N LYS A 84 11.37 -3.85 9.24
CA LYS A 84 12.70 -3.30 9.57
C LYS A 84 12.77 -1.81 9.21
N ARG A 85 13.56 -1.04 9.99
CA ARG A 85 13.78 0.41 9.80
C ARG A 85 14.12 0.69 8.32
N SER A 86 13.45 1.70 7.75
CA SER A 86 13.49 2.14 6.33
C SER A 86 12.65 1.38 5.30
N THR A 87 11.77 0.45 5.68
CA THR A 87 10.93 -0.24 4.68
C THR A 87 9.78 0.65 4.19
N MET A 88 9.74 0.95 2.89
CA MET A 88 8.58 1.58 2.26
C MET A 88 7.39 0.62 2.28
N VAL A 89 6.35 0.97 3.02
CA VAL A 89 5.09 0.26 3.12
C VAL A 89 4.13 0.83 2.07
N VAL A 90 3.79 0.05 1.05
CA VAL A 90 2.84 0.49 0.00
C VAL A 90 1.39 0.30 0.42
N GLY A 91 1.16 -0.61 1.37
CA GLY A 91 -0.10 -0.86 2.04
C GLY A 91 0.11 -1.80 3.22
N LEU A 92 -0.94 -2.01 4.01
CA LEU A 92 -0.95 -2.94 5.13
C LEU A 92 -2.10 -3.92 4.94
N CYS A 93 -1.86 -5.18 5.24
CA CYS A 93 -2.89 -6.20 5.36
C CYS A 93 -2.65 -7.02 6.62
N GLY A 94 -3.69 -7.68 7.11
CA GLY A 94 -3.56 -8.41 8.36
C GLY A 94 -4.85 -9.07 8.79
N THR A 95 -4.73 -9.85 9.85
CA THR A 95 -5.86 -10.50 10.52
C THR A 95 -5.77 -10.24 12.01
N VAL A 96 -6.92 -10.01 12.62
CA VAL A 96 -7.07 -9.88 14.07
C VAL A 96 -8.23 -10.76 14.50
N ARG A 97 -8.18 -11.32 15.71
CA ARG A 97 -9.25 -12.18 16.23
C ARG A 97 -9.90 -11.51 17.44
N LYS A 98 -11.22 -11.41 17.44
CA LYS A 98 -11.97 -11.00 18.62
C LYS A 98 -12.09 -12.21 19.56
N PRO A 99 -11.67 -12.12 20.83
CA PRO A 99 -11.99 -13.18 21.78
C PRO A 99 -13.52 -13.24 21.94
N ILE A 100 -14.08 -14.43 21.78
CA ILE A 100 -15.47 -14.70 22.14
C ILE A 100 -15.40 -15.13 23.60
N LEU A 101 -16.02 -14.33 24.48
CA LEU A 101 -16.28 -14.71 25.86
C LEU A 101 -17.21 -15.91 25.90
#